data_AF-A0A2K3USR6-F1
#
_entry.id   AF-A0A2K3USR6-F1
#
_cell.length_a   1.000
_cell.length_b   1.000
_cell.length_c   1.000
_cell.angle_alpha   90.00
_cell.angle_beta   90.00
_cell.angle_gamma   90.00
#
_symmetry.space_group_name_H-M   'P 1'
#
loop_
_entity.id
_entity.type
_entity.pdbx_description
1 polymer ?
#
loop_
_entity_poly.entity_id
_entity_poly.type
_entity_poly.pdbx_seq_one_letter_code
_entity_poly.pdbx_strand_id
1 'polypeptide(L)' 'MTPRIKPTPRPHYHQTYPDHLATADELRALQLKPGTTEPDALLRYQRGESSGLCALYDRTKAVPDVSPTP' A
#
# COMPACT_ATOMS: atom_id res chain seq x y z
N MET A 1 -17.43 25.05 11.02
CA MET A 1 -17.45 24.39 9.69
C MET A 1 -16.09 23.75 9.48
N THR A 2 -15.97 22.44 9.70
CA THR A 2 -14.73 21.70 9.43
C THR A 2 -14.58 21.55 7.91
N PRO A 3 -13.43 21.92 7.32
CA PRO A 3 -13.22 21.74 5.89
C PRO A 3 -13.26 20.24 5.59
N ARG A 4 -14.21 19.83 4.75
CA ARG A 4 -14.32 18.48 4.22
C ARG A 4 -13.10 18.29 3.31
N ILE A 5 -12.01 17.75 3.85
CA ILE A 5 -10.78 17.47 3.11
C ILE A 5 -11.20 16.57 1.95
N LYS A 6 -11.12 17.09 0.72
CA LYS A 6 -11.39 16.30 -0.48
C LYS A 6 -10.48 15.07 -0.40
N PRO A 7 -11.01 13.85 -0.52
CA PRO A 7 -10.15 12.67 -0.58
C PRO A 7 -9.22 12.89 -1.77
N THR A 8 -7.91 12.98 -1.48
CA THR A 8 -6.88 13.07 -2.49
C THR A 8 -7.11 11.93 -3.47
N PRO A 9 -7.21 12.18 -4.79
CA PRO A 9 -7.42 11.11 -5.75
C PRO A 9 -6.22 10.16 -5.65
N ARG A 10 -6.43 9.01 -5.00
CA ARG A 10 -5.42 7.98 -4.88
C ARG A 10 -5.27 7.33 -6.25
N PRO A 11 -4.06 7.17 -6.78
CA PRO A 11 -3.87 6.45 -8.02
C PRO A 11 -4.32 5.00 -7.84
N HIS A 12 -5.06 4.50 -8.83
CA HIS A 12 -5.47 3.11 -8.91
C HIS A 12 -4.64 2.42 -9.98
N TYR A 13 -3.96 1.36 -9.60
CA TYR A 13 -3.13 0.55 -10.47
C TYR A 13 -3.84 -0.76 -10.79
N HIS A 14 -3.64 -1.28 -12.00
CA HIS A 14 -4.29 -2.49 -12.48
C HIS A 14 -3.21 -3.52 -12.85
N GLN A 15 -3.16 -4.63 -12.10
CA GLN A 15 -2.19 -5.75 -12.22
C GLN A 15 -0.71 -5.39 -12.01
N THR A 16 -0.28 -4.21 -12.43
CA THR A 16 1.10 -3.71 -12.36
C THR A 16 1.12 -2.37 -11.67
N TYR A 17 2.14 -2.14 -10.85
CA TYR A 17 2.37 -0.92 -10.10
C TYR A 17 3.87 -0.59 -10.13
N PRO A 18 4.24 0.68 -9.95
CA PRO A 18 5.63 1.09 -9.99
C PRO A 18 6.42 0.56 -8.79
N ASP A 19 7.74 0.35 -8.97
CA ASP A 19 8.62 -0.33 -8.00
C ASP A 19 8.77 0.41 -6.65
N HIS A 20 8.54 1.71 -6.62
CA HIS A 20 8.51 2.49 -5.38
C HIS A 20 7.29 2.19 -4.51
N LEU A 21 6.23 1.59 -5.09
CA LEU A 21 5.07 1.13 -4.35
C LEU A 21 5.21 -0.35 -4.04
N ALA A 22 4.79 -0.74 -2.84
CA ALA A 22 4.76 -2.11 -2.39
C ALA A 22 3.46 -2.41 -1.66
N THR A 23 3.01 -3.64 -1.76
CA THR A 23 1.93 -4.14 -0.91
C THR A 23 2.40 -4.28 0.54
N ALA A 24 1.46 -4.32 1.48
CA ALA A 24 1.79 -4.55 2.90
C ALA A 24 2.53 -5.88 3.13
N ASP A 25 2.25 -6.88 2.29
CA ASP A 25 2.89 -8.20 2.32
C ASP A 25 4.37 -8.12 1.88
N GLU A 26 4.64 -7.43 0.77
CA GLU A 26 6.01 -7.18 0.31
C GLU A 26 6.82 -6.35 1.30
N LEU A 27 6.22 -5.32 1.90
CA LEU A 27 6.88 -4.58 2.97
C LEU A 27 7.22 -5.51 4.13
N ARG A 28 6.27 -6.36 4.58
CA ARG A 28 6.54 -7.32 5.64
C ARG A 28 7.63 -8.33 5.28
N ALA A 29 7.68 -8.80 4.04
CA ALA A 29 8.76 -9.67 3.56
C ALA A 29 10.14 -9.00 3.64
N LEU A 30 10.18 -7.67 3.53
CA LEU A 30 11.37 -6.83 3.69
C LEU A 30 11.61 -6.38 5.15
N GLN A 31 10.85 -6.89 6.12
CA GLN A 31 10.86 -6.43 7.52
C GLN A 31 10.55 -4.92 7.65
N LEU A 32 9.69 -4.43 6.76
CA LEU A 32 9.18 -3.07 6.72
C LEU A 32 7.68 -3.07 7.03
N LYS A 33 7.21 -1.98 7.59
CA LYS A 33 5.77 -1.69 7.75
C LYS A 33 5.43 -0.37 7.08
N PRO A 34 4.19 -0.20 6.58
CA PRO A 34 3.77 1.08 6.05
C PRO A 34 3.87 2.16 7.13
N GLY A 35 4.56 3.25 6.85
CA GLY A 35 4.71 4.36 7.78
C GLY A 35 3.41 5.12 8.03
N THR A 36 2.38 4.87 7.22
CA THR A 36 1.04 5.45 7.31
C THR A 36 -0.02 4.36 7.32
N THR A 37 -1.09 4.57 8.10
CA THR A 37 -2.28 3.70 8.07
C THR A 37 -3.05 3.86 6.75
N GLU A 38 -2.90 5.01 6.10
CA GLU A 38 -3.52 5.28 4.81
C GLU A 38 -2.63 4.78 3.66
N PRO A 39 -3.19 4.01 2.71
CA PRO A 39 -2.45 3.60 1.52
C PRO A 39 -2.24 4.78 0.56
N ASP A 40 -1.05 4.87 -0.02
CA ASP A 40 -0.72 5.86 -1.04
C ASP A 40 -1.46 5.54 -2.36
N ALA A 41 -1.67 4.25 -2.67
CA ALA A 41 -2.37 3.81 -3.88
C ALA A 41 -3.18 2.51 -3.66
N LEU A 42 -4.04 2.18 -4.61
CA LEU A 42 -4.79 0.92 -4.61
C LEU A 42 -4.42 0.09 -5.83
N LEU A 43 -4.03 -1.17 -5.63
CA LEU A 43 -3.81 -2.15 -6.68
C LEU A 43 -5.04 -3.02 -6.85
N ARG A 44 -5.65 -2.97 -8.01
CA ARG A 44 -6.66 -3.95 -8.42
C ARG A 44 -5.97 -5.04 -9.23
N TYR A 45 -5.92 -6.26 -8.70
CA TYR A 45 -5.33 -7.40 -9.39
C TYR A 45 -6.44 -8.36 -9.82
N GLN A 46 -6.20 -9.04 -10.94
CA GLN A 46 -7.05 -10.10 -11.42
C GLN A 46 -6.18 -11.32 -11.72
N ARG A 47 -6.47 -12.44 -11.07
CA ARG A 47 -5.78 -13.71 -11.18
C ARG A 47 -6.79 -14.78 -11.59
N GLY A 48 -6.83 -15.08 -12.88
CA GLY A 48 -7.86 -15.96 -13.46
C GLY A 48 -9.26 -15.39 -13.25
N GLU A 49 -10.13 -16.16 -12.61
CA GLU A 49 -11.51 -15.76 -12.26
C GLU A 49 -11.59 -14.91 -10.98
N SER A 50 -10.51 -14.79 -10.22
CA SER A 50 -10.48 -14.02 -8.97
C SER A 50 -9.96 -12.61 -9.20
N SER A 51 -10.72 -11.60 -8.80
CA SER A 51 -10.23 -10.21 -8.70
C SER A 51 -10.17 -9.78 -7.25
N GLY A 52 -9.09 -9.11 -6.87
CA GLY A 52 -8.91 -8.54 -5.54
C GLY A 52 -8.41 -7.11 -5.60
N LEU A 53 -8.45 -6.45 -4.45
CA LEU A 53 -7.95 -5.10 -4.26
C LEU A 53 -6.96 -5.10 -3.10
N CYS A 54 -5.73 -4.70 -3.37
CA CYS A 54 -4.65 -4.57 -2.40
C CYS A 54 -4.33 -3.10 -2.17
N ALA A 55 -4.04 -2.76 -0.92
CA ALA A 55 -3.45 -1.49 -0.56
C ALA A 55 -1.96 -1.47 -0.97
N LEU A 56 -1.55 -0.40 -1.65
CA LEU A 56 -0.16 -0.10 -1.96
C LEU A 56 0.32 1.06 -1.09
N TYR A 57 1.55 0.90 -0.60
CA TYR A 57 2.24 1.84 0.26
C TYR A 57 3.58 2.19 -0.35
N ASP A 58 4.00 3.43 -0.17
CA ASP A 58 5.30 3.86 -0.66
C ASP A 58 6.45 3.25 0.16
N ARG A 59 7.39 2.55 -0.51
CA ARG A 59 8.57 1.95 0.12
C ARG A 59 9.45 3.00 0.80
N THR A 60 9.51 4.23 0.29
CA THR A 60 10.31 5.31 0.87
C THR A 60 9.71 5.85 2.17
N LYS A 61 8.40 5.69 2.35
CA LYS A 61 7.69 6.01 3.59
C LYS A 61 7.57 4.80 4.53
N ALA A 62 7.90 3.60 4.06
CA ALA A 62 7.90 2.42 4.89
C ALA A 62 8.98 2.58 5.97
N VAL A 63 8.62 2.18 7.18
CA VAL A 63 9.52 2.23 8.34
C VAL A 63 9.91 0.80 8.71
N PRO A 64 11.12 0.58 9.24
CA PRO A 64 11.51 -0.74 9.73
C PRO A 64 10.50 -1.25 10.74
N ASP A 65 10.03 -2.47 10.52
CA ASP A 65 9.20 -3.17 11.48
C ASP A 65 10.09 -3.66 12.62
N VAL A 66 10.36 -2.76 13.57
CA VAL A 66 11.10 -3.06 14.81
C VAL A 66 10.29 -3.93 15.78
N SER A 67 9.26 -4.63 15.30
CA SER A 67 8.58 -5.63 16.10
C SER A 67 9.62 -6.70 16.42
N PRO A 68 10.05 -6.85 17.69
CA PRO A 68 10.99 -7.89 18.05
C PRO A 68 10.30 -9.20 17.71
N THR A 69 10.79 -9.90 16.71
CA THR A 69 10.29 -11.23 16.35
C THR A 69 10.63 -12.14 17.54
N PRO A 70 9.63 -12.70 18.27
CA PRO A 70 9.89 -13.66 19.33
C PRO A 70 10.31 -15.03 18.78
#